data_AF-A0A6H9G9W0-F1
#
_entry.id   AF-A0A6H9G9W0-F1
#
_cell.length_a   1.000
_cell.length_b   1.000
_cell.length_c   1.000
_cell.angle_alpha   90.00
_cell.angle_beta   90.00
_cell.angle_gamma   90.00
#
_symmetry.space_group_name_H-M   'P 1'
#
loop_
_entity.id
_entity.type
_entity.pdbx_description
1 polymer ?
#
loop_
_entity_poly.entity_id
_entity_poly.type
_entity_poly.pdbx_seq_one_letter_code
_entity_poly.pdbx_strand_id
1 'polypeptide(L)' 'MLSTMIGLGQNLNLRVIAVGGESLQQLDICQRLDCEEVQGFWLTRTLNPEDVTQLLLSNCSEFPQHFIEKIN' A
#
# COMPACT_ATOMS: atom_id res chain seq x y z
N MET A 1 2.42 7.27 20.45
CA MET A 1 2.73 8.13 19.29
C MET A 1 2.01 7.63 18.04
N LEU A 2 2.24 6.38 17.61
CA LEU A 2 1.60 5.81 16.41
C LEU A 2 0.06 5.83 16.48
N SER A 3 -0.52 5.31 17.56
CA SER A 3 -1.98 5.35 17.82
C SER A 3 -2.56 6.76 17.85
N THR A 4 -1.81 7.74 18.35
CA THR A 4 -2.23 9.15 18.37
C THR A 4 -2.33 9.74 16.97
N MET A 5 -1.37 9.42 16.09
CA MET A 5 -1.37 9.91 14.71
C MET A 5 -2.47 9.24 13.87
N ILE A 6 -2.66 7.93 14.06
CA ILE A 6 -3.74 7.18 13.41
C ILE A 6 -5.09 7.75 13.85
N GLY A 7 -5.31 7.89 15.17
CA GLY A 7 -6.54 8.47 15.70
C GLY A 7 -6.78 9.90 15.24
N LEU A 8 -5.73 10.74 15.15
CA LEU A 8 -5.85 12.10 14.61
C LEU A 8 -6.31 12.08 13.15
N GLY A 9 -5.69 11.25 12.30
CA GLY A 9 -6.09 11.11 10.90
C GLY A 9 -7.54 10.65 10.74
N GLN A 10 -7.93 9.62 11.50
CA GLN A 10 -9.31 9.11 11.51
C GLN A 10 -10.33 10.19 11.93
N ASN A 11 -10.06 10.95 13.00
CA ASN A 11 -10.94 12.02 13.46
C ASN A 11 -11.06 13.18 12.45
N LEU A 12 -10.04 13.39 11.63
CA LEU A 12 -10.05 14.39 10.56
C LEU A 12 -10.58 13.83 9.23
N ASN A 13 -11.05 12.59 9.21
CA ASN A 13 -11.48 11.88 8.01
C ASN A 13 -10.40 11.84 6.92
N LEU A 14 -9.14 11.68 7.34
CA LEU A 14 -7.97 11.56 6.47
C LEU A 14 -7.57 10.10 6.33
N ARG A 15 -7.14 9.74 5.12
CA ARG A 15 -6.48 8.46 4.85
C ARG A 15 -5.10 8.45 5.52
N VAL A 16 -4.81 7.39 6.28
CA VAL A 16 -3.55 7.20 6.99
C VAL A 16 -2.80 6.03 6.39
N ILE A 17 -1.53 6.25 6.02
CA ILE A 17 -0.63 5.23 5.46
C ILE A 17 0.59 5.12 6.38
N ALA A 18 0.87 3.94 6.90
CA ALA A 18 2.08 3.68 7.66
C ALA A 18 3.26 3.38 6.71
N VAL A 19 4.25 4.26 6.66
CA VAL A 19 5.44 4.10 5.83
C VAL A 19 6.58 3.46 6.63
N GLY A 20 7.32 2.53 6.02
CA GLY A 20 8.44 1.81 6.64
C GLY A 20 8.08 0.42 7.20
N GLY A 21 7.06 -0.25 6.65
CA GLY A 21 6.74 -1.64 6.99
C GLY A 21 7.78 -2.62 6.44
N GLU A 22 8.75 -3.02 7.25
CA GLU A 22 9.89 -3.86 6.86
C GLU A 22 9.87 -5.26 7.50
N SER A 23 8.92 -5.52 8.41
CA SER A 23 8.78 -6.79 9.12
C SER A 23 7.33 -7.11 9.44
N LEU A 24 7.00 -8.39 9.59
CA LEU A 24 5.67 -8.84 10.00
C LEU A 24 5.22 -8.22 11.32
N GLN A 25 6.14 -8.04 12.28
CA GLN A 25 5.83 -7.47 13.57
C GLN A 25 5.33 -6.03 13.46
N GLN A 26 5.88 -5.24 12.52
CA GLN A 26 5.43 -3.87 12.27
C GLN A 26 4.05 -3.85 11.60
N LEU A 27 3.79 -4.77 10.67
CA LEU A 27 2.47 -4.91 10.02
C LEU A 27 1.39 -5.30 11.04
N ASP A 28 1.70 -6.25 11.94
CA ASP A 28 0.81 -6.68 13.03
C ASP A 28 0.47 -5.51 13.98
N ILE A 29 1.44 -4.63 14.27
CA ILE A 29 1.17 -3.40 15.03
C ILE A 29 0.21 -2.47 14.27
N CYS A 30 0.44 -2.25 12.97
CA CYS A 30 -0.43 -1.37 12.16
C CYS A 30 -1.86 -1.93 12.10
N GLN A 31 -2.00 -3.23 11.89
CA GLN A 31 -3.29 -3.91 11.83
C GLN A 31 -4.05 -3.83 13.16
N ARG A 32 -3.38 -4.03 14.30
CA ARG A 32 -4.02 -3.87 15.63
C ARG A 32 -4.42 -2.43 15.98
N LEU A 33 -3.87 -1.45 15.27
CA LEU A 33 -4.19 -0.03 15.46
C LEU A 33 -5.20 0.47 14.42
N ASP A 34 -5.83 -0.42 13.66
CA ASP A 34 -6.76 -0.09 12.57
C ASP A 34 -6.13 0.83 11.51
N CYS A 35 -4.82 0.67 11.26
CA CYS A 35 -4.14 1.27 10.12
C CYS A 35 -4.13 0.25 8.98
N GLU A 36 -5.07 0.41 8.06
CA GLU A 36 -5.35 -0.54 6.98
C GLU A 36 -4.33 -0.51 5.84
N GLU A 37 -3.54 0.58 5.75
CA GLU A 37 -2.60 0.79 4.67
C GLU A 37 -1.16 0.93 5.15
N VAL A 38 -0.28 0.13 4.54
CA VAL A 38 1.16 0.11 4.85
C VAL A 38 1.95 0.22 3.56
N GLN A 39 3.03 0.99 3.57
CA GLN A 39 4.06 1.02 2.53
C GLN A 39 5.39 0.58 3.14
N GLY A 40 6.07 -0.37 2.51
CA GLY A 40 7.43 -0.75 2.94
C GLY A 40 7.96 -2.00 2.26
N PHE A 41 9.23 -2.28 2.51
CA PHE A 41 9.98 -3.35 1.85
C PHE A 41 9.48 -4.76 2.16
N TRP A 42 8.71 -4.93 3.23
CA TRP A 42 8.05 -6.21 3.51
C TRP A 42 7.05 -6.59 2.41
N LEU A 43 6.35 -5.60 1.83
CA LEU A 43 5.39 -5.82 0.74
C LEU A 43 6.11 -5.95 -0.59
N THR A 44 6.89 -4.94 -0.94
CA THR A 44 7.71 -4.93 -2.15
C THR A 44 8.85 -3.92 -1.99
N ARG A 45 9.98 -4.19 -2.65
CA ARG A 45 10.99 -3.15 -2.92
C ARG A 45 10.43 -2.16 -3.93
N THR A 46 11.12 -1.03 -4.12
CA THR A 46 10.82 -0.09 -5.20
C THR A 46 10.83 -0.84 -6.53
N LEU A 47 9.73 -0.76 -7.27
CA LEU A 47 9.55 -1.38 -8.56
C LEU A 47 9.83 -0.34 -9.66
N ASN A 48 10.34 -0.80 -10.80
CA ASN A 48 10.34 0.00 -12.02
C ASN A 48 8.90 0.03 -12.61
N PRO A 49 8.65 0.88 -13.62
CA PRO A 49 7.34 0.97 -14.26
C PRO A 49 6.81 -0.36 -14.80
N GLU A 50 7.68 -1.21 -15.35
CA GLU A 50 7.31 -2.49 -15.94
C GLU A 50 6.84 -3.48 -14.87
N ASP A 51 7.58 -3.60 -13.78
CA ASP A 51 7.32 -4.52 -12.67
C ASP A 51 6.06 -4.11 -11.90
N VAL A 52 5.84 -2.81 -11.66
CA VAL A 52 4.60 -2.34 -11.03
C VAL A 52 3.40 -2.56 -11.93
N THR A 53 3.56 -2.40 -13.25
CA THR A 53 2.49 -2.70 -14.23
C THR A 53 2.12 -4.17 -14.18
N GLN A 54 3.10 -5.08 -14.17
CA GLN A 54 2.85 -6.51 -14.07
C GLN A 54 2.18 -6.89 -12.74
N LEU A 55 2.63 -6.30 -11.62
CA LEU A 55 2.00 -6.52 -10.31
C LEU A 55 0.52 -6.10 -10.31
N LEU A 56 0.20 -4.95 -10.89
CA LEU A 56 -1.17 -4.45 -11.00
C LEU A 56 -2.03 -5.35 -11.89
N LEU A 57 -1.49 -5.82 -13.03
CA LEU A 57 -2.21 -6.71 -13.93
C LEU A 57 -2.45 -8.10 -13.32
N SER A 58 -1.47 -8.65 -12.62
CA SER A 58 -1.56 -9.99 -12.00
C SER A 58 -2.61 -10.09 -10.89
N ASN A 59 -2.95 -8.96 -10.27
CA ASN A 59 -3.92 -8.87 -9.18
C ASN A 59 -5.27 -8.31 -9.61
N CYS A 60 -5.50 -8.16 -10.91
CA CYS A 60 -6.75 -7.61 -11.43
C CYS A 60 -7.54 -8.68 -12.18
N SER A 61 -8.80 -8.89 -11.80
CA SER A 61 -9.70 -9.79 -12.51
C SER A 61 -10.20 -9.21 -13.84
N GLU A 62 -10.16 -7.88 -14.05
CA GLU A 62 -10.61 -7.24 -15.31
C GLU A 62 -9.89 -5.89 -15.54
N PHE A 63 -8.80 -5.86 -16.33
CA PHE A 63 -8.26 -4.61 -16.89
C PHE A 63 -8.71 -4.43 -18.34
N PRO A 64 -9.25 -3.27 -18.74
CA PRO A 64 -9.54 -2.98 -20.15
C PRO A 64 -8.24 -2.91 -20.97
N GLN A 65 -8.13 -3.77 -21.99
CA GLN A 65 -6.92 -3.97 -22.82
C GLN A 65 -6.33 -2.67 -23.41
N HIS A 66 -7.14 -1.64 -23.62
CA HIS A 66 -6.72 -0.35 -24.16
C HIS A 66 -5.65 0.38 -23.30
N PHE A 67 -5.56 0.09 -22.00
CA PHE A 67 -4.57 0.73 -21.13
C PHE A 67 -3.16 0.12 -21.28
N ILE A 68 -3.07 -1.15 -21.70
CA ILE A 68 -1.79 -1.87 -21.87
C ILE A 68 -1.01 -1.34 -23.08
N GLU A 69 -1.72 -0.93 -24.15
CA GLU A 69 -1.10 -0.43 -25.38
C GLU A 69 -0.43 0.95 -25.25
N LYS A 70 -0.75 1.73 -24.20
CA LYS A 70 -0.16 3.07 -23.98
C LYS A 70 1.09 3.08 -23.11
N ILE A 71 1.50 1.93 -22.58
CA ILE A 71 2.67 1.80 -21.69
C ILE A 71 3.91 1.29 -22.45
N ASN A 72 3.75 0.78 -23.68
CA ASN A 72 4.86 0.52 -24.61
C ASN A 72 5.08 1.70 -25.56
#